data_AF-A0A1Q7JQ28-F1
#
_entry.id   AF-A0A1Q7JQ28-F1
#
_cell.length_a   1.000
_cell.length_b   1.000
_cell.length_c   1.000
_cell.angle_alpha   90.00
_cell.angle_beta   90.00
_cell.angle_gamma   90.00
#
_symmetry.space_group_name_H-M   'P 1'
#
loop_
_entity.id
_entity.type
_entity.pdbx_description
1 polymer ?
#
loop_
_entity_poly.entity_id
_entity_poly.type
_entity_poly.pdbx_seq_one_letter_code
_entity_poly.pdbx_strand_id
1 'polypeptide(L)'
;DVVTLALAYDIDALHDRAGLLPEDWQARLPQRSAPYTSTVVFVVRKGNAKGIRDWDDLIKPGVVVITPNPKTSGGARWNYLAASGAAQLRTGNEDQARAFVAELFKHVPVLDSGARGATTTFAQRGIGDVLIAWENEAFLLAEELGKERFEIVTPASSILAEPPVALVDRFADKHGTRKLAEAYLEFLYTPQAQEIVARHGYRPRLEPAAAKHPGGFPKLTLFTIDEVFGGWRKAQKTHFDEGGVFDQLYTGAR
;
A
#
# COMPACT_ATOMS: atom_id res chain seq x y z
N ASP A 1 14.76 -6.84 16.60
CA ASP A 1 15.85 -7.49 15.83
C ASP A 1 15.75 -7.15 14.35
N VAL A 2 14.56 -7.31 13.77
CA VAL A 2 14.25 -6.90 12.39
C VAL A 2 13.04 -5.97 12.37
N VAL A 3 12.86 -5.24 11.27
CA VAL A 3 11.64 -4.52 10.94
C VAL A 3 11.15 -4.95 9.57
N THR A 4 9.83 -5.11 9.42
CA THR A 4 9.15 -5.48 8.18
C THR A 4 7.97 -4.53 7.98
N LEU A 5 8.26 -3.35 7.41
CA LEU A 5 7.31 -2.22 7.41
C LEU A 5 6.66 -2.06 6.03
N ALA A 6 5.67 -1.18 5.96
CA ALA A 6 4.87 -1.01 4.74
C ALA A 6 5.59 -0.25 3.61
N LEU A 7 6.60 0.56 3.94
CA LEU A 7 7.27 1.47 3.02
C LEU A 7 8.63 1.95 3.56
N ALA A 8 9.51 2.41 2.66
CA ALA A 8 10.90 2.72 2.98
C ALA A 8 11.05 3.90 3.95
N TYR A 9 10.22 4.94 3.82
CA TYR A 9 10.28 6.09 4.72
C TYR A 9 10.16 5.72 6.20
N ASP A 10 9.36 4.70 6.55
CA ASP A 10 9.19 4.31 7.94
C ASP A 10 10.47 3.70 8.52
N ILE A 11 11.31 3.07 7.69
CA ILE A 11 12.63 2.58 8.10
C ILE A 11 13.66 3.73 8.07
N ASP A 12 13.59 4.63 7.09
CA ASP A 12 14.41 5.86 7.07
C ASP A 12 14.20 6.68 8.35
N ALA A 13 12.96 6.77 8.86
CA ALA A 13 12.67 7.45 10.11
C ALA A 13 13.38 6.83 11.33
N LEU A 14 13.63 5.51 11.34
CA LEU A 14 14.40 4.84 12.39
C LEU A 14 15.90 5.19 12.30
N HIS A 15 16.42 5.40 11.08
CA HIS A 15 17.75 5.96 10.88
C HIS A 15 17.80 7.41 11.37
N ASP A 16 16.96 8.28 10.79
CA ASP A 16 17.01 9.74 11.00
C ASP A 16 16.80 10.14 12.46
N ARG A 17 15.86 9.48 13.15
CA ARG A 17 15.41 9.90 14.50
C ARG A 17 16.09 9.16 15.63
N ALA A 18 16.59 7.96 15.39
CA ALA A 18 17.07 7.08 16.44
C ALA A 18 18.45 6.47 16.15
N GLY A 19 19.03 6.71 14.97
CA GLY A 19 20.33 6.17 14.57
C GLY A 19 20.37 4.64 14.62
N LEU A 20 19.23 3.97 14.41
CA LEU A 20 19.09 2.52 14.61
C LEU A 20 19.54 1.68 13.41
N LEU A 21 19.62 2.31 12.24
CA LEU A 21 20.06 1.72 10.98
C LEU A 21 21.04 2.68 10.31
N PRO A 22 21.94 2.22 9.42
CA PRO A 22 22.74 3.12 8.59
C PRO A 22 21.87 3.76 7.50
N GLU A 23 22.41 4.81 6.88
CA GLU A 23 21.72 5.53 5.79
C GLU A 23 21.46 4.64 4.57
N ASP A 24 22.38 3.72 4.27
CA ASP A 24 22.34 2.82 3.12
C ASP A 24 21.64 1.48 3.42
N TRP A 25 20.83 1.39 4.49
CA TRP A 25 20.17 0.16 4.92
C TRP A 25 19.42 -0.55 3.78
N GLN A 26 18.82 0.22 2.87
CA GLN A 26 17.99 -0.30 1.78
C GLN A 26 18.79 -1.10 0.75
N ALA A 27 20.11 -0.90 0.68
CA ALA A 27 21.02 -1.62 -0.20
C ALA A 27 21.52 -2.95 0.38
N ARG A 28 21.24 -3.25 1.67
CA ARG A 28 21.74 -4.44 2.35
C ARG A 28 21.14 -5.75 1.82
N LEU A 29 19.92 -5.69 1.30
CA LEU A 29 19.21 -6.85 0.74
C LEU A 29 18.78 -6.57 -0.71
N PRO A 30 18.60 -7.62 -1.54
CA PRO A 30 18.20 -7.47 -2.93
C PRO A 30 16.90 -6.68 -3.10
N GLN A 31 16.71 -6.10 -4.30
CA GLN A 31 15.46 -5.47 -4.72
C GLN A 31 15.00 -4.39 -3.73
N ARG A 32 15.93 -3.50 -3.35
CA ARG A 32 15.69 -2.39 -2.41
C ARG A 32 15.19 -2.87 -1.04
N SER A 33 15.71 -4.01 -0.61
CA SER A 33 15.27 -4.69 0.61
C SER A 33 13.76 -4.99 0.66
N ALA A 34 13.11 -5.15 -0.50
CA ALA A 34 11.69 -5.49 -0.60
C ALA A 34 11.52 -6.88 -1.23
N PRO A 35 11.42 -7.96 -0.40
CA PRO A 35 11.38 -9.35 -0.87
C PRO A 35 10.11 -9.71 -1.64
N TYR A 36 9.08 -8.87 -1.55
CA TYR A 36 7.85 -9.00 -2.31
C TYR A 36 7.30 -7.61 -2.64
N THR A 37 6.29 -7.58 -3.49
CA THR A 37 5.57 -6.36 -3.85
C THR A 37 4.08 -6.55 -3.69
N SER A 38 3.34 -5.46 -3.82
CA SER A 38 1.91 -5.47 -3.95
C SER A 38 1.49 -4.27 -4.81
N THR A 39 0.20 -4.02 -4.88
CA THR A 39 -0.35 -2.82 -5.48
C THR A 39 -1.66 -2.45 -4.81
N VAL A 40 -2.26 -1.34 -5.24
CA VAL A 40 -3.56 -0.87 -4.76
C VAL A 40 -4.63 -1.25 -5.77
N VAL A 41 -5.69 -1.90 -5.29
CA VAL A 41 -6.87 -2.32 -6.05
C VAL A 41 -8.13 -1.87 -5.34
N PHE A 42 -9.29 -2.09 -5.95
CA PHE A 42 -10.58 -1.82 -5.32
C PHE A 42 -11.27 -3.12 -4.96
N VAL A 43 -11.94 -3.12 -3.81
CA VAL A 43 -12.93 -4.13 -3.47
C VAL A 43 -14.30 -3.48 -3.50
N VAL A 44 -15.22 -4.02 -4.29
CA VAL A 44 -16.61 -3.59 -4.36
C VAL A 44 -17.54 -4.68 -3.86
N ARG A 45 -18.77 -4.30 -3.53
CA ARG A 45 -19.83 -5.26 -3.21
C ARG A 45 -20.22 -6.07 -4.45
N LYS A 46 -20.68 -7.30 -4.26
CA LYS A 46 -21.19 -8.18 -5.32
C LYS A 46 -22.18 -7.44 -6.23
N GLY A 47 -22.04 -7.66 -7.54
CA GLY A 47 -22.82 -7.02 -8.58
C GLY A 47 -22.34 -5.62 -8.97
N ASN A 48 -21.39 -5.04 -8.21
CA ASN A 48 -20.78 -3.73 -8.48
C ASN A 48 -21.83 -2.66 -8.85
N ALA A 49 -22.82 -2.45 -7.97
CA ALA A 49 -23.99 -1.61 -8.25
C ALA A 49 -23.65 -0.14 -8.61
N LYS A 50 -22.47 0.35 -8.20
CA LYS A 50 -21.96 1.70 -8.54
C LYS A 50 -21.18 1.75 -9.85
N GLY A 51 -20.94 0.59 -10.48
CA GLY A 51 -20.22 0.49 -11.75
C GLY A 51 -18.76 0.94 -11.66
N ILE A 52 -18.09 0.71 -10.53
CA ILE A 52 -16.71 1.13 -10.31
C ILE A 52 -15.78 0.28 -11.19
N ARG A 53 -14.95 0.93 -11.99
CA ARG A 53 -13.96 0.31 -12.88
C ARG A 53 -12.60 0.96 -12.76
N ASP A 54 -12.54 2.26 -12.48
CA ASP A 54 -11.29 3.01 -12.37
C ASP A 54 -11.39 4.15 -11.33
N TRP A 55 -10.29 4.85 -11.12
CA TRP A 55 -10.15 5.93 -10.14
C TRP A 55 -11.21 7.03 -10.28
N ASP A 56 -11.58 7.42 -11.50
CA ASP A 56 -12.59 8.47 -11.76
C ASP A 56 -13.99 8.08 -11.30
N ASP A 57 -14.27 6.78 -11.13
CA ASP A 57 -15.55 6.32 -10.60
C ASP A 57 -15.69 6.58 -9.10
N LEU A 58 -14.57 6.70 -8.37
CA LEU A 58 -14.56 6.87 -6.93
C LEU A 58 -15.04 8.26 -6.48
N ILE A 59 -14.98 9.25 -7.37
CA ILE A 59 -15.43 10.63 -7.12
C ILE A 59 -16.83 10.92 -7.67
N LYS A 60 -17.55 9.89 -8.13
CA LYS A 60 -18.92 10.06 -8.64
C LYS A 60 -19.89 10.34 -7.49
N PRO A 61 -20.88 11.24 -7.68
CA PRO A 61 -21.88 11.54 -6.65
C PRO A 61 -22.52 10.29 -6.06
N GLY A 62 -22.58 10.22 -4.74
CA GLY A 62 -23.20 9.12 -4.00
C GLY A 62 -22.37 7.83 -3.95
N VAL A 63 -21.10 7.83 -4.38
CA VAL A 63 -20.15 6.76 -4.07
C VAL A 63 -19.54 7.03 -2.69
N VAL A 64 -19.51 6.01 -1.83
CA VAL A 64 -18.87 6.08 -0.51
C VAL A 64 -17.61 5.23 -0.52
N VAL A 65 -16.45 5.86 -0.29
CA VAL A 65 -15.13 5.25 -0.37
C VAL A 65 -14.60 4.95 1.02
N ILE A 66 -14.05 3.75 1.22
CA ILE A 66 -13.32 3.38 2.44
C ILE A 66 -11.82 3.30 2.14
N THR A 67 -11.03 3.98 2.97
CA THR A 67 -9.57 3.93 2.95
C THR A 67 -9.05 4.30 4.36
N PRO A 68 -7.92 3.72 4.83
CA PRO A 68 -7.35 4.07 6.12
C PRO A 68 -6.72 5.48 6.16
N ASN A 69 -6.29 5.93 7.34
CA ASN A 69 -5.69 7.24 7.59
C ASN A 69 -4.21 7.32 7.15
N PRO A 70 -3.82 8.23 6.22
CA PRO A 70 -2.42 8.43 5.81
C PRO A 70 -1.48 8.87 6.93
N LYS A 71 -1.98 9.45 8.02
CA LYS A 71 -1.17 9.88 9.16
C LYS A 71 -0.67 8.73 10.03
N THR A 72 -1.31 7.57 9.98
CA THR A 72 -0.98 6.41 10.83
C THR A 72 -0.68 5.15 10.05
N SER A 73 -1.20 5.01 8.83
CA SER A 73 -1.06 3.79 8.04
C SER A 73 -0.14 3.99 6.84
N GLY A 74 0.86 3.11 6.70
CA GLY A 74 1.63 3.04 5.47
C GLY A 74 0.76 2.63 4.26
N GLY A 75 -0.20 1.74 4.47
CA GLY A 75 -1.11 1.34 3.41
C GLY A 75 -2.00 2.48 2.92
N ALA A 76 -2.44 3.37 3.82
CA ALA A 76 -3.17 4.58 3.43
C ALA A 76 -2.33 5.54 2.58
N ARG A 77 -1.03 5.67 2.88
CA ARG A 77 -0.10 6.48 2.08
C ARG A 77 0.04 5.90 0.67
N TRP A 78 0.15 4.58 0.53
CA TRP A 78 0.11 3.95 -0.79
C TRP A 78 -1.22 4.15 -1.53
N ASN A 79 -2.37 4.02 -0.85
CA ASN A 79 -3.68 4.31 -1.44
C ASN A 79 -3.77 5.74 -1.97
N TYR A 80 -3.34 6.71 -1.17
CA TYR A 80 -3.28 8.13 -1.54
C TYR A 80 -2.39 8.35 -2.77
N LEU A 81 -1.15 7.81 -2.76
CA LEU A 81 -0.20 7.99 -3.85
C LEU A 81 -0.64 7.25 -5.13
N ALA A 82 -1.35 6.13 -5.00
CA ALA A 82 -1.95 5.44 -6.13
C ALA A 82 -3.00 6.32 -6.82
N ALA A 83 -3.91 6.92 -6.05
CA ALA A 83 -4.93 7.85 -6.53
C ALA A 83 -4.29 9.10 -7.16
N SER A 84 -3.38 9.75 -6.43
CA SER A 84 -2.69 10.96 -6.87
C SER A 84 -1.87 10.72 -8.13
N GLY A 85 -1.08 9.64 -8.16
CA GLY A 85 -0.21 9.32 -9.28
C GLY A 85 -0.98 8.92 -10.54
N ALA A 86 -2.05 8.13 -10.40
CA ALA A 86 -2.93 7.80 -11.51
C ALA A 86 -3.59 9.05 -12.11
N ALA A 87 -4.05 9.98 -11.27
CA ALA A 87 -4.59 11.27 -11.73
C ALA A 87 -3.52 12.14 -12.40
N GLN A 88 -2.31 12.22 -11.83
CA GLN A 88 -1.21 12.99 -12.39
C GLN A 88 -0.75 12.46 -13.75
N LEU A 89 -0.63 11.14 -13.91
CA LEU A 89 -0.25 10.52 -15.18
C LEU A 89 -1.33 10.69 -16.25
N ARG A 90 -2.61 10.63 -15.88
CA ARG A 90 -3.74 10.83 -16.81
C ARG A 90 -3.85 12.28 -17.28
N THR A 91 -3.62 13.24 -16.39
CA THR A 91 -3.82 14.67 -16.66
C THR A 91 -2.55 15.41 -17.10
N GLY A 92 -1.38 14.86 -16.78
CA GLY A 92 -0.10 15.55 -16.92
C GLY A 92 0.06 16.76 -15.98
N ASN A 93 -0.80 16.91 -14.97
CA ASN A 93 -0.87 18.12 -14.14
C ASN A 93 -1.03 17.78 -12.64
N GLU A 94 -0.08 18.25 -11.83
CA GLU A 94 -0.05 18.01 -10.38
C GLU A 94 -1.19 18.70 -9.62
N ASP A 95 -1.61 19.91 -10.04
CA ASP A 95 -2.74 20.62 -9.43
C ASP A 95 -4.07 19.89 -9.68
N GLN A 96 -4.23 19.31 -10.87
CA GLN A 96 -5.40 18.48 -11.17
C GLN A 96 -5.38 17.18 -10.37
N ALA A 97 -4.22 16.56 -10.18
CA ALA A 97 -4.08 15.41 -9.30
C ALA A 97 -4.44 15.76 -7.85
N ARG A 98 -3.99 16.91 -7.36
CA ARG A 98 -4.35 17.43 -6.04
C ARG A 98 -5.85 17.66 -5.91
N ALA A 99 -6.49 18.28 -6.90
CA ALA A 99 -7.93 18.51 -6.91
C ALA A 99 -8.72 17.19 -6.94
N PHE A 100 -8.26 16.21 -7.72
CA PHE A 100 -8.83 14.87 -7.77
C PHE A 100 -8.80 14.20 -6.40
N VAL A 101 -7.65 14.23 -5.71
CA VAL A 101 -7.53 13.65 -4.38
C VAL A 101 -8.35 14.43 -3.35
N ALA A 102 -8.42 15.76 -3.46
CA ALA A 102 -9.33 16.58 -2.64
C ALA A 102 -10.77 16.09 -2.74
N GLU A 103 -11.24 15.86 -3.98
CA GLU A 103 -12.58 15.38 -4.22
C GLU A 103 -12.76 13.96 -3.68
N LEU A 104 -11.83 13.04 -3.96
CA LEU A 104 -11.85 11.68 -3.44
C LEU A 104 -12.05 11.62 -1.93
N PHE A 105 -11.32 12.43 -1.16
CA PHE A 105 -11.45 12.40 0.30
C PHE A 105 -12.77 12.99 0.84
N LYS A 106 -13.54 13.75 0.05
CA LYS A 106 -14.93 14.10 0.41
C LYS A 106 -15.86 12.90 0.37
N HIS A 107 -15.52 11.88 -0.42
CA HIS A 107 -16.25 10.61 -0.48
C HIS A 107 -15.85 9.62 0.63
N VAL A 108 -14.89 9.99 1.50
CA VAL A 108 -14.37 9.14 2.57
C VAL A 108 -14.94 9.56 3.93
N PRO A 109 -15.97 8.87 4.46
CA PRO A 109 -16.64 9.29 5.70
C PRO A 109 -15.85 8.91 6.97
N VAL A 110 -14.92 7.96 6.88
CA VAL A 110 -14.17 7.45 8.02
C VAL A 110 -12.75 7.08 7.59
N LEU A 111 -11.79 7.42 8.45
CA LEU A 111 -10.37 7.11 8.29
C LEU A 111 -9.93 6.21 9.44
N ASP A 112 -10.05 4.90 9.25
CA ASP A 112 -9.53 3.91 10.22
C ASP A 112 -8.01 4.03 10.36
N SER A 113 -7.47 3.72 11.55
CA SER A 113 -6.03 3.89 11.84
C SER A 113 -5.10 2.99 11.00
N GLY A 114 -5.61 1.92 10.41
CA GLY A 114 -4.85 0.95 9.63
C GLY A 114 -5.69 0.19 8.60
N ALA A 115 -5.02 -0.43 7.63
CA ALA A 115 -5.65 -1.13 6.51
C ALA A 115 -6.65 -2.20 6.97
N ARG A 116 -6.30 -3.02 7.97
CA ARG A 116 -7.22 -4.03 8.51
C ARG A 116 -8.48 -3.42 9.14
N GLY A 117 -8.36 -2.27 9.79
CA GLY A 117 -9.51 -1.53 10.32
C GLY A 117 -10.47 -1.10 9.21
N ALA A 118 -9.93 -0.55 8.12
CA ALA A 118 -10.70 -0.18 6.93
C ALA A 118 -11.40 -1.39 6.30
N THR A 119 -10.72 -2.53 6.21
CA THR A 119 -11.31 -3.81 5.77
C THR A 119 -12.49 -4.23 6.66
N THR A 120 -12.34 -4.18 7.98
CA THR A 120 -13.42 -4.47 8.95
C THR A 120 -14.60 -3.52 8.76
N THR A 121 -14.36 -2.21 8.63
CA THR A 121 -15.39 -1.20 8.37
C THR A 121 -16.17 -1.52 7.08
N PHE A 122 -15.48 -1.84 6.00
CA PHE A 122 -16.12 -2.13 4.73
C PHE A 122 -16.94 -3.42 4.75
N ALA A 123 -16.32 -4.50 5.23
CA ALA A 123 -16.80 -5.85 4.99
C ALA A 123 -17.64 -6.45 6.12
N GLN A 124 -17.31 -6.11 7.36
CA GLN A 124 -18.03 -6.60 8.54
C GLN A 124 -19.09 -5.59 8.99
N ARG A 125 -18.77 -4.29 9.02
CA ARG A 125 -19.73 -3.24 9.40
C ARG A 125 -20.63 -2.78 8.24
N GLY A 126 -20.31 -3.20 7.01
CA GLY A 126 -21.14 -2.92 5.84
C GLY A 126 -21.14 -1.45 5.42
N ILE A 127 -20.11 -0.68 5.76
CA ILE A 127 -20.01 0.75 5.44
C ILE A 127 -19.28 0.93 4.11
N GLY A 128 -19.75 1.84 3.26
CA GLY A 128 -19.11 2.17 1.98
C GLY A 128 -19.53 1.29 0.81
N ASP A 129 -19.28 1.78 -0.40
CA ASP A 129 -19.55 1.09 -1.67
C ASP A 129 -18.29 0.40 -2.22
N VAL A 130 -17.13 1.00 -1.95
CA VAL A 130 -15.82 0.56 -2.43
C VAL A 130 -14.76 0.75 -1.35
N LEU A 131 -13.88 -0.23 -1.20
CA LEU A 131 -12.68 -0.18 -0.38
C LEU A 131 -11.45 -0.04 -1.29
N ILE A 132 -10.64 0.98 -1.06
CA ILE A 132 -9.29 1.07 -1.65
C ILE A 132 -8.37 0.21 -0.78
N ALA A 133 -7.90 -0.91 -1.34
CA ALA A 133 -7.20 -1.94 -0.60
C ALA A 133 -5.84 -2.25 -1.20
N TRP A 134 -4.94 -2.75 -0.37
CA TRP A 134 -3.82 -3.54 -0.85
C TRP A 134 -4.34 -4.81 -1.51
N GLU A 135 -3.69 -5.22 -2.58
CA GLU A 135 -4.09 -6.39 -3.34
C GLU A 135 -4.15 -7.67 -2.48
N ASN A 136 -3.18 -7.88 -1.59
CA ASN A 136 -3.20 -9.03 -0.68
C ASN A 136 -4.37 -8.98 0.32
N GLU A 137 -4.76 -7.80 0.82
CA GLU A 137 -5.93 -7.66 1.70
C GLU A 137 -7.23 -7.91 0.91
N ALA A 138 -7.28 -7.50 -0.37
CA ALA A 138 -8.42 -7.79 -1.25
C ALA A 138 -8.57 -9.30 -1.50
N PHE A 139 -7.46 -10.01 -1.74
CA PHE A 139 -7.48 -11.46 -1.89
C PHE A 139 -7.89 -12.18 -0.61
N LEU A 140 -7.30 -11.79 0.53
CA LEU A 140 -7.66 -12.37 1.82
C LEU A 140 -9.13 -12.13 2.15
N LEU A 141 -9.65 -10.94 1.87
CA LEU A 141 -11.06 -10.63 2.08
C LEU A 141 -11.98 -11.53 1.26
N ALA A 142 -11.62 -11.77 -0.01
CA ALA A 142 -12.36 -12.67 -0.89
C ALA A 142 -12.28 -14.14 -0.43
N GLU A 143 -11.18 -14.55 0.20
CA GLU A 143 -11.00 -15.88 0.81
C GLU A 143 -11.81 -16.03 2.10
N GLU A 144 -11.72 -15.08 3.04
CA GLU A 144 -12.37 -15.16 4.36
C GLU A 144 -13.88 -14.99 4.29
N LEU A 145 -14.37 -14.06 3.46
CA LEU A 145 -15.80 -13.70 3.42
C LEU A 145 -16.52 -14.14 2.14
N GLY A 146 -15.79 -14.73 1.20
CA GLY A 146 -16.31 -15.35 -0.01
C GLY A 146 -16.53 -14.38 -1.18
N LYS A 147 -16.19 -14.87 -2.39
CA LYS A 147 -16.40 -14.23 -3.71
C LYS A 147 -17.87 -13.97 -4.06
N GLU A 148 -18.80 -14.45 -3.23
CA GLU A 148 -20.23 -14.16 -3.37
C GLU A 148 -20.64 -12.82 -2.76
N ARG A 149 -19.80 -12.23 -1.92
CA ARG A 149 -20.08 -10.95 -1.26
C ARG A 149 -19.33 -9.78 -1.89
N PHE A 150 -18.17 -10.06 -2.47
CA PHE A 150 -17.25 -9.02 -2.94
C PHE A 150 -16.64 -9.37 -4.30
N GLU A 151 -16.28 -8.33 -5.03
CA GLU A 151 -15.57 -8.40 -6.29
C GLU A 151 -14.33 -7.51 -6.21
N ILE A 152 -13.22 -7.97 -6.79
CA ILE A 152 -11.99 -7.19 -6.91
C ILE A 152 -12.03 -6.49 -8.27
N VAL A 153 -11.90 -5.17 -8.26
CA VAL A 153 -11.78 -4.34 -9.46
C VAL A 153 -10.34 -3.86 -9.54
N THR A 154 -9.68 -4.16 -10.66
CA THR A 154 -8.31 -3.72 -10.94
C THR A 154 -8.36 -2.44 -11.78
N PRO A 155 -7.88 -1.29 -11.28
CA PRO A 155 -7.84 -0.05 -12.06
C PRO A 155 -6.87 -0.16 -13.23
N ALA A 156 -6.98 0.73 -14.22
CA ALA A 156 -6.10 0.71 -15.39
C ALA A 156 -4.62 0.96 -15.03
N SER A 157 -4.39 1.78 -14.00
CA SER A 157 -3.06 2.01 -13.43
C SER A 157 -3.10 2.07 -11.91
N SER A 158 -2.00 1.68 -11.28
CA SER A 158 -1.81 1.76 -9.84
C SER A 158 -0.32 1.91 -9.51
N ILE A 159 0.01 1.98 -8.23
CA ILE A 159 1.39 2.12 -7.77
C ILE A 159 2.00 0.76 -7.43
N LEU A 160 3.29 0.58 -7.74
CA LEU A 160 4.10 -0.53 -7.24
C LEU A 160 4.39 -0.28 -5.75
N ALA A 161 3.76 -1.06 -4.88
CA ALA A 161 4.03 -1.01 -3.45
C ALA A 161 5.18 -1.96 -3.10
N GLU A 162 6.20 -1.44 -2.44
CA GLU A 162 7.44 -2.16 -2.09
C GLU A 162 7.65 -2.15 -0.55
N PRO A 163 7.06 -3.08 0.21
CA PRO A 163 7.26 -3.22 1.64
C PRO A 163 8.69 -3.64 1.96
N PRO A 164 9.49 -2.80 2.62
CA PRO A 164 10.88 -3.14 2.88
C PRO A 164 11.06 -3.84 4.23
N VAL A 165 12.14 -4.60 4.30
CA VAL A 165 12.61 -5.28 5.50
C VAL A 165 14.02 -4.82 5.82
N ALA A 166 14.38 -4.76 7.10
CA ALA A 166 15.73 -4.40 7.51
C ALA A 166 16.13 -5.01 8.84
N LEU A 167 17.44 -5.25 8.98
CA LEU A 167 18.05 -5.62 10.24
C LEU A 167 18.23 -4.37 11.10
N VAL A 168 17.86 -4.44 12.39
CA VAL A 168 18.11 -3.38 13.36
C VAL A 168 19.35 -3.73 14.18
N ASP A 169 20.51 -3.28 13.70
CA ASP A 169 21.84 -3.67 14.19
C ASP A 169 21.95 -3.62 15.71
N ARG A 170 21.63 -2.46 16.29
CA ARG A 170 21.73 -2.22 17.74
C ARG A 170 21.01 -3.27 18.57
N PHE A 171 19.82 -3.69 18.15
CA PHE A 171 19.03 -4.66 18.92
C PHE A 171 19.44 -6.09 18.61
N ALA A 172 19.72 -6.40 17.34
CA ALA A 172 20.19 -7.73 16.97
C ALA A 172 21.52 -8.09 17.66
N ASP A 173 22.43 -7.13 17.81
CA ASP A 173 23.69 -7.30 18.55
C ASP A 173 23.44 -7.39 20.05
N LYS A 174 22.63 -6.48 20.61
CA LYS A 174 22.29 -6.49 22.04
C LYS A 174 21.66 -7.81 22.49
N HIS A 175 20.83 -8.42 21.64
CA HIS A 175 20.15 -9.67 21.96
C HIS A 175 20.97 -10.91 21.57
N GLY A 176 22.11 -10.76 20.88
CA GLY A 176 22.91 -11.89 20.38
C GLY A 176 22.22 -12.67 19.25
N THR A 177 21.30 -12.03 18.53
CA THR A 177 20.42 -12.65 17.51
C THR A 177 20.83 -12.32 16.08
N ARG A 178 21.87 -11.51 15.85
CA ARG A 178 22.28 -11.03 14.50
C ARG A 178 22.23 -12.11 13.42
N LYS A 179 22.93 -13.23 13.60
CA LYS A 179 22.98 -14.31 12.61
C LYS A 179 21.59 -14.90 12.31
N LEU A 180 20.74 -15.03 13.32
CA LEU A 180 19.38 -15.54 13.16
C LEU A 180 18.48 -14.52 12.46
N ALA A 181 18.62 -13.25 12.79
CA ALA A 181 17.87 -12.15 12.20
C ALA A 181 18.25 -11.93 10.72
N GLU A 182 19.55 -12.00 10.38
CA GLU A 182 20.05 -11.99 9.00
C GLU A 182 19.50 -13.17 8.20
N ALA A 183 19.62 -14.40 8.74
CA ALA A 183 19.09 -15.60 8.10
C ALA A 183 17.57 -15.53 7.90
N TYR A 184 16.82 -14.96 8.85
CA TYR A 184 15.38 -14.74 8.71
C TYR A 184 15.06 -13.80 7.53
N LEU A 185 15.79 -12.70 7.37
CA LEU A 185 15.58 -11.75 6.28
C LEU A 185 15.99 -12.33 4.92
N GLU A 186 17.13 -13.04 4.86
CA GLU A 186 17.59 -13.73 3.65
C GLU A 186 16.62 -14.84 3.23
N PHE A 187 16.02 -15.54 4.20
CA PHE A 187 15.03 -16.59 3.92
C PHE A 187 13.86 -16.05 3.10
N LEU A 188 13.43 -14.79 3.31
CA LEU A 188 12.33 -14.17 2.57
C LEU A 188 12.54 -14.15 1.05
N TYR A 189 13.79 -14.24 0.59
CA TYR A 189 14.16 -14.25 -0.83
C TYR A 189 14.30 -15.66 -1.43
N THR A 190 14.21 -16.71 -0.60
CA THR A 190 14.33 -18.10 -1.06
C THR A 190 13.11 -18.53 -1.87
N PRO A 191 13.24 -19.53 -2.77
CA PRO A 191 12.10 -20.10 -3.50
C PRO A 191 10.95 -20.50 -2.58
N GLN A 192 11.25 -21.15 -1.44
CA GLN A 192 10.23 -21.57 -0.47
C GLN A 192 9.45 -20.38 0.10
N ALA A 193 10.14 -19.31 0.53
CA ALA A 193 9.46 -18.13 1.05
C ALA A 193 8.65 -17.42 -0.03
N GLN A 194 9.15 -17.37 -1.26
CA GLN A 194 8.45 -16.75 -2.38
C GLN A 194 7.15 -17.51 -2.74
N GLU A 195 7.12 -18.83 -2.59
CA GLU A 195 5.87 -19.60 -2.67
C GLU A 195 4.89 -19.29 -1.52
N ILE A 196 5.39 -18.99 -0.31
CA ILE A 196 4.55 -18.56 0.83
C ILE A 196 3.98 -17.16 0.54
N VAL A 197 4.82 -16.22 0.10
CA VAL A 197 4.45 -14.86 -0.32
C VAL A 197 3.29 -14.90 -1.32
N ALA A 198 3.39 -15.71 -2.38
CA ALA A 198 2.36 -15.86 -3.39
C ALA A 198 1.05 -16.46 -2.84
N ARG A 199 1.15 -17.50 -1.99
CA ARG A 199 -0.03 -18.12 -1.35
C ARG A 199 -0.80 -17.12 -0.50
N HIS A 200 -0.12 -16.18 0.15
CA HIS A 200 -0.74 -15.12 0.93
C HIS A 200 -1.09 -13.86 0.12
N GLY A 201 -1.11 -13.95 -1.21
CA GLY A 201 -1.61 -12.88 -2.07
C GLY A 201 -0.66 -11.70 -2.27
N TYR A 202 0.61 -11.84 -1.88
CA TYR A 202 1.66 -10.86 -2.19
C TYR A 202 2.34 -11.25 -3.50
N ARG A 203 2.75 -10.26 -4.31
CA ARG A 203 3.44 -10.52 -5.57
C ARG A 203 4.89 -10.92 -5.30
N PRO A 204 5.30 -12.18 -5.58
CA PRO A 204 6.66 -12.61 -5.37
C PRO A 204 7.60 -11.98 -6.40
N ARG A 205 8.87 -11.86 -6.03
CA ARG A 205 9.96 -11.41 -6.90
C ARG A 205 10.50 -12.54 -7.79
N LEU A 206 10.29 -13.79 -7.40
CA LEU A 206 10.61 -14.96 -8.23
C LEU A 206 9.39 -15.35 -9.08
N GLU A 207 9.49 -15.18 -10.41
CA GLU A 207 8.40 -15.47 -11.34
C GLU A 207 7.77 -16.87 -11.18
N PRO A 208 8.54 -17.96 -11.00
CA PRO A 208 7.95 -19.29 -10.83
C PRO A 208 7.02 -19.41 -9.62
N ALA A 209 7.23 -18.59 -8.58
CA ALA A 209 6.40 -18.60 -7.39
C ALA A 209 5.03 -17.95 -7.60
N ALA A 210 4.88 -17.04 -8.57
CA ALA A 210 3.62 -16.34 -8.84
C ALA A 210 2.48 -17.31 -9.19
N ALA A 211 2.81 -18.45 -9.84
CA ALA A 211 1.86 -19.51 -10.16
C ALA A 211 1.26 -20.20 -8.93
N LYS A 212 1.80 -19.98 -7.72
CA LYS A 212 1.27 -20.55 -6.47
C LYS A 212 0.11 -19.74 -5.89
N HIS A 213 -0.17 -18.55 -6.41
CA HIS A 213 -1.36 -17.80 -6.03
C HIS A 213 -2.59 -18.30 -6.82
N PRO A 214 -3.65 -18.82 -6.17
CA PRO A 214 -4.85 -19.29 -6.86
C PRO A 214 -5.55 -18.15 -7.61
N GLY A 215 -5.68 -18.27 -8.93
CA GLY A 215 -6.26 -17.23 -9.78
C GLY A 215 -5.27 -16.22 -10.35
N GLY A 216 -3.99 -16.29 -9.92
CA GLY A 216 -2.92 -15.44 -10.42
C GLY A 216 -3.06 -13.95 -10.04
N PHE A 217 -2.04 -13.16 -10.38
CA PHE A 217 -2.06 -11.72 -10.16
C PHE A 217 -2.55 -11.00 -11.41
N PRO A 218 -3.55 -10.10 -11.31
CA PRO A 218 -4.01 -9.33 -12.45
C PRO A 218 -2.87 -8.47 -13.01
N LYS A 219 -2.84 -8.37 -14.35
CA LYS A 219 -1.94 -7.44 -15.05
C LYS A 219 -2.55 -6.05 -15.02
N LEU A 220 -1.73 -5.08 -14.65
CA LEU A 220 -2.08 -3.65 -14.63
C LEU A 220 -0.81 -2.83 -14.82
N THR A 221 -0.96 -1.59 -15.25
CA THR A 221 0.16 -0.65 -15.36
C THR A 221 0.56 -0.19 -13.96
N LEU A 222 1.82 -0.41 -13.59
CA LEU A 222 2.36 0.00 -12.30
C LEU A 222 3.40 1.10 -12.49
N PHE A 223 3.14 2.26 -11.90
CA PHE A 223 4.15 3.30 -11.73
C PHE A 223 4.84 3.17 -10.38
N THR A 224 6.06 3.66 -10.27
CA THR A 224 6.83 3.63 -9.03
C THR A 224 6.77 4.96 -8.30
N ILE A 225 7.12 4.93 -7.01
CA ILE A 225 7.22 6.16 -6.23
C ILE A 225 8.34 7.09 -6.74
N ASP A 226 9.41 6.53 -7.29
CA ASP A 226 10.53 7.31 -7.80
C ASP A 226 10.16 8.05 -9.08
N GLU A 227 9.46 7.39 -10.01
CA GLU A 227 9.02 7.96 -11.28
C GLU A 227 8.06 9.15 -11.11
N VAL A 228 7.07 9.03 -10.22
CA VAL A 228 6.00 10.03 -10.10
C VAL A 228 6.27 11.06 -9.00
N PHE A 229 6.85 10.64 -7.88
CA PHE A 229 6.99 11.48 -6.70
C PHE A 229 8.45 11.83 -6.36
N GLY A 230 9.42 11.27 -7.08
CA GLY A 230 10.85 11.48 -6.80
C GLY A 230 11.33 10.81 -5.52
N GLY A 231 10.66 9.72 -5.12
CA GLY A 231 11.06 8.88 -3.99
C GLY A 231 10.38 9.24 -2.66
N TRP A 232 10.56 8.35 -1.68
CA TRP A 232 9.81 8.35 -0.42
C TRP A 232 9.98 9.61 0.41
N ARG A 233 11.21 10.13 0.54
CA ARG A 233 11.48 11.34 1.33
C ARG A 233 10.76 12.57 0.77
N LYS A 234 10.73 12.74 -0.56
CA LYS A 234 10.01 13.84 -1.21
C LYS A 234 8.50 13.64 -1.09
N ALA A 235 7.98 12.45 -1.42
CA ALA A 235 6.56 12.14 -1.32
C ALA A 235 6.01 12.40 0.09
N GLN A 236 6.73 11.92 1.11
CA GLN A 236 6.34 12.09 2.50
C GLN A 236 6.33 13.56 2.94
N LYS A 237 7.41 14.29 2.65
CA LYS A 237 7.51 15.73 2.97
C LYS A 237 6.39 16.54 2.31
N THR A 238 6.12 16.29 1.04
CA THR A 238 5.10 17.03 0.29
C THR A 238 3.70 16.70 0.76
N HIS A 239 3.38 15.41 0.90
CA HIS A 239 1.99 14.98 1.05
C HIS A 239 1.57 14.72 2.50
N PHE A 240 2.46 14.21 3.35
CA PHE A 240 2.06 13.54 4.60
C PHE A 240 2.61 14.15 5.87
N ASP A 241 3.68 14.94 5.81
CA ASP A 241 4.19 15.68 6.97
C ASP A 241 3.17 16.72 7.48
N GLU A 242 3.41 17.28 8.66
CA GLU A 242 2.54 18.32 9.24
C GLU A 242 2.44 19.52 8.29
N GLY A 243 1.20 19.92 7.97
CA GLY A 243 0.91 20.99 7.02
C GLY A 243 1.11 20.58 5.54
N GLY A 244 1.45 19.32 5.27
CA GLY A 244 1.54 18.77 3.93
C GLY A 244 0.20 18.74 3.19
N VAL A 245 0.22 18.32 1.93
CA VAL A 245 -0.98 18.37 1.07
C VAL A 245 -2.18 17.68 1.72
N PHE A 246 -2.02 16.48 2.30
CA PHE A 246 -3.13 15.76 2.93
C PHE A 246 -3.80 16.56 4.06
N ASP A 247 -3.03 17.28 4.89
CA ASP A 247 -3.61 18.11 5.95
C ASP A 247 -4.44 19.23 5.37
N GLN A 248 -3.93 19.91 4.34
CA GLN A 248 -4.63 21.01 3.67
C GLN A 248 -5.96 20.55 3.07
N LEU A 249 -6.00 19.32 2.52
CA LEU A 249 -7.23 18.71 2.00
C LEU A 249 -8.23 18.40 3.11
N TYR A 250 -7.76 17.87 4.24
CA TYR A 250 -8.62 17.42 5.33
C TYR A 250 -9.15 18.57 6.20
N THR A 251 -8.33 19.59 6.45
CA THR A 251 -8.75 20.77 7.22
C THR A 251 -9.70 21.68 6.44
N GLY A 252 -9.61 21.69 5.11
CA GLY A 252 -10.52 22.46 4.24
C GLY A 252 -11.86 21.79 3.95
N ALA A 253 -12.06 20.54 4.38
CA ALA A 253 -13.28 19.77 4.18
C ALA A 253 -14.24 19.80 5.40
N ARG A 254 -13.92 20.58 6.44
CA ARG A 254 -14.80 20.84 7.60
C ARG A 254 -15.56 22.16 7.45
#